data_AF-A0A1P8KD16-F1
#
_entry.id   AF-A0A1P8KD16-F1
#
_cell.length_a   1.000
_cell.length_b   1.000
_cell.length_c   1.000
_cell.angle_alpha   90.00
_cell.angle_beta   90.00
_cell.angle_gamma   90.00
#
_symmetry.space_group_name_H-M   'P 1'
#
loop_
_entity.id
_entity.type
_entity.pdbx_description
1 polymer ?
#
loop_
_entity_poly.entity_id
_entity_poly.type
_entity_poly.pdbx_seq_one_letter_code
_entity_poly.pdbx_strand_id
1 'polypeptide(L)'
;MHAVSLRLLAATGALLVLCVWQSAWAQAAGEVEFARGAGFAQSQGQAPRALGKGLSLKEGDRLTTAEGSTAILKLQDGTRMTLRPNSELIVQTYQFKESTPESNNMVMQLLRGGFRAVTGLISKGSPNAAKVQTATATIGIRGTDFDARLCGPECKAEAARVTEKPRVNAVLASAKLAASQGETYATDTQGTRRRVVDGGSVYPGDVVETGSGARGVLVFRDDSRLTLGANSQFRVDSFLFDEKNPADGKFLVSLLRGSMRALTGLIGKANNRNVSFATPTATVGIRGTGLDLDCGSSAACSFFTWLGTIEVTPQGQSALQVLQAGQGLFVGPGGIRPITSSTLENLPRPDSVPVNLNQLFSGGGVSPDEEGLFVYVRDGHIEVTSSSETLQLGRGETGYAGNDGRTGRPETMPLFIQFDTVPMPNSSNPLLMNLLNDMGVGAGKMCR
;
A
#
# COMPACT_ATOMS: atom_id res chain seq x y z
N MET A 1 -16.96 -49.79 -83.29
CA MET A 1 -17.11 -51.09 -82.59
C MET A 1 -16.52 -50.93 -81.20
N HIS A 2 -17.32 -51.23 -80.16
CA HIS A 2 -16.95 -51.52 -78.75
C HIS A 2 -16.45 -50.33 -77.90
N ALA A 3 -17.22 -49.78 -76.94
CA ALA A 3 -17.57 -50.29 -75.58
C ALA A 3 -16.41 -50.00 -74.56
N VAL A 4 -16.55 -49.66 -73.28
CA VAL A 4 -17.55 -49.96 -72.21
C VAL A 4 -17.48 -48.88 -71.11
N SER A 5 -18.62 -48.65 -70.46
CA SER A 5 -18.85 -47.90 -69.21
C SER A 5 -18.22 -48.53 -67.95
N LEU A 6 -17.78 -47.73 -66.97
CA LEU A 6 -17.69 -48.20 -65.58
C LEU A 6 -18.29 -47.17 -64.62
N ARG A 7 -19.42 -47.55 -64.01
CA ARG A 7 -20.11 -46.85 -62.91
C ARG A 7 -19.53 -47.33 -61.58
N LEU A 8 -19.27 -46.43 -60.64
CA LEU A 8 -19.21 -46.74 -59.21
C LEU A 8 -20.16 -45.81 -58.44
N LEU A 9 -21.12 -46.42 -57.75
CA LEU A 9 -21.93 -45.83 -56.67
C LEU A 9 -21.18 -45.92 -55.33
N ALA A 10 -21.33 -44.92 -54.47
CA ALA A 10 -21.51 -45.05 -53.01
C ALA A 10 -21.60 -43.64 -52.39
N ALA A 11 -22.80 -43.22 -51.95
CA ALA A 11 -23.29 -43.29 -50.57
C ALA A 11 -22.98 -42.01 -49.76
N THR A 12 -23.93 -41.07 -49.81
CA THR A 12 -23.99 -39.83 -49.00
C THR A 12 -24.43 -40.15 -47.57
N GLY A 13 -23.52 -40.05 -46.60
CA GLY A 13 -23.83 -39.98 -45.17
C GLY A 13 -23.76 -38.53 -44.69
N ALA A 14 -24.90 -37.92 -44.37
CA ALA A 14 -24.98 -36.58 -43.80
C ALA A 14 -24.75 -36.66 -42.28
N LEU A 15 -23.57 -36.21 -41.82
CA LEU A 15 -23.24 -36.05 -40.41
C LEU A 15 -23.78 -34.69 -39.93
N LEU A 16 -24.90 -34.69 -39.20
CA LEU A 16 -25.38 -33.51 -38.46
C LEU A 16 -24.47 -33.27 -37.24
N VAL A 17 -23.58 -32.29 -37.35
CA VAL A 17 -22.79 -31.78 -36.22
C VAL A 17 -23.70 -30.89 -35.36
N LEU A 18 -24.17 -31.44 -34.24
CA LEU A 18 -24.81 -30.68 -33.16
C LEU A 18 -23.76 -29.78 -32.51
N CYS A 19 -23.71 -28.50 -32.89
CA CYS A 19 -23.02 -27.47 -32.14
C CYS A 19 -23.72 -27.29 -30.78
N VAL A 20 -23.20 -27.96 -29.76
CA VAL A 20 -23.56 -27.67 -28.37
C VAL A 20 -22.96 -26.29 -28.04
N TRP A 21 -23.79 -25.26 -28.08
CA TRP A 21 -23.46 -23.95 -27.54
C TRP A 21 -23.30 -24.09 -26.02
N GLN A 22 -22.08 -24.34 -25.57
CA GLN A 22 -21.73 -24.18 -24.18
C GLN A 22 -21.81 -22.69 -23.86
N SER A 23 -22.91 -22.29 -23.23
CA SER A 23 -23.02 -20.98 -22.60
C SER A 23 -21.93 -20.94 -21.52
N ALA A 24 -20.86 -20.19 -21.76
CA ALA A 24 -19.90 -19.89 -20.71
C ALA A 24 -20.65 -19.07 -19.64
N TRP A 25 -20.97 -19.70 -18.51
CA TRP A 25 -21.56 -19.01 -17.38
C TRP A 25 -20.51 -18.06 -16.82
N ALA A 26 -20.72 -16.75 -17.00
CA ALA A 26 -19.87 -15.74 -16.41
C ALA A 26 -19.83 -15.96 -14.88
N GLN A 27 -18.62 -16.07 -14.31
CA GLN A 27 -18.44 -16.20 -12.87
C GLN A 27 -19.10 -15.01 -12.18
N ALA A 28 -19.92 -15.29 -11.16
CA ALA A 28 -20.46 -14.22 -10.34
C ALA A 28 -19.28 -13.49 -9.67
N ALA A 29 -19.24 -12.17 -9.76
CA ALA A 29 -18.22 -11.37 -9.10
C ALA A 29 -18.53 -11.16 -7.62
N GLY A 30 -19.82 -11.12 -7.27
CA GLY A 30 -20.29 -10.86 -5.92
C GLY A 30 -21.79 -10.69 -5.84
N GLU A 31 -22.23 -9.97 -4.81
CA GLU A 31 -23.63 -9.65 -4.55
C GLU A 31 -23.80 -8.26 -3.92
N VAL A 32 -25.00 -7.71 -4.01
CA VAL A 32 -25.40 -6.51 -3.26
C VAL A 32 -25.82 -6.93 -1.85
N GLU A 33 -25.09 -6.50 -0.83
CA GLU A 33 -25.39 -6.80 0.57
C GLU A 33 -26.46 -5.84 1.13
N PHE A 34 -26.43 -4.59 0.68
CA PHE A 34 -27.36 -3.55 1.07
C PHE A 34 -27.51 -2.49 -0.03
N ALA A 35 -28.69 -1.88 -0.15
CA ALA A 35 -28.90 -0.73 -1.00
C ALA A 35 -29.98 0.19 -0.42
N ARG A 36 -29.82 1.49 -0.68
CA ARG A 36 -30.79 2.53 -0.37
C ARG A 36 -30.89 3.47 -1.57
N GLY A 37 -32.11 3.85 -1.93
CA GLY A 37 -32.38 4.73 -3.06
C GLY A 37 -32.34 4.00 -4.40
N ALA A 38 -32.26 4.75 -5.49
CA ALA A 38 -32.25 4.21 -6.84
C ALA A 38 -30.83 3.86 -7.29
N GLY A 39 -30.64 2.62 -7.73
CA GLY A 39 -29.39 2.18 -8.32
C GLY A 39 -29.59 0.95 -9.19
N PHE A 40 -28.70 0.75 -10.15
CA PHE A 40 -28.82 -0.32 -11.15
C PHE A 40 -27.49 -1.02 -11.40
N ALA A 41 -27.53 -2.32 -11.63
CA ALA A 41 -26.50 -3.09 -12.30
C ALA A 41 -26.93 -3.37 -13.74
N GLN A 42 -26.08 -3.10 -14.73
CA GLN A 42 -26.38 -3.33 -16.12
C GLN A 42 -25.24 -4.07 -16.81
N SER A 43 -25.53 -5.29 -17.28
CA SER A 43 -24.62 -6.04 -18.15
C SER A 43 -24.74 -5.53 -19.58
N GLN A 44 -23.68 -5.69 -20.38
CA GLN A 44 -23.66 -5.23 -21.77
C GLN A 44 -24.83 -5.83 -22.58
N GLY A 45 -25.61 -4.97 -23.24
CA GLY A 45 -26.74 -5.37 -24.07
C GLY A 45 -27.96 -5.90 -23.29
N GLN A 46 -27.95 -5.87 -21.96
CA GLN A 46 -29.06 -6.32 -21.12
C GLN A 46 -29.81 -5.14 -20.50
N ALA A 47 -31.07 -5.39 -20.13
CA ALA A 47 -31.86 -4.43 -19.38
C ALA A 47 -31.25 -4.17 -17.99
N PRO A 48 -31.33 -2.94 -17.46
CA PRO A 48 -30.86 -2.64 -16.10
C PRO A 48 -31.60 -3.47 -15.03
N ARG A 49 -30.85 -3.91 -14.01
CA ARG A 49 -31.35 -4.65 -12.85
C ARG A 49 -31.22 -3.77 -11.61
N ALA A 50 -32.31 -3.54 -10.88
CA ALA A 50 -32.25 -2.71 -9.67
C ALA A 50 -31.30 -3.30 -8.62
N LEU A 51 -30.45 -2.47 -8.00
CA LEU A 51 -29.55 -2.86 -6.90
C LEU A 51 -30.38 -3.18 -5.65
N GLY A 52 -30.98 -4.36 -5.60
CA GLY A 52 -31.64 -4.91 -4.41
C GLY A 52 -30.70 -5.83 -3.64
N LYS A 53 -30.93 -5.99 -2.34
CA LYS A 53 -30.20 -6.98 -1.52
C LYS A 53 -30.29 -8.37 -2.15
N GLY A 54 -29.14 -9.06 -2.25
CA GLY A 54 -29.00 -10.38 -2.84
C GLY A 54 -28.88 -10.39 -4.37
N LEU A 55 -28.91 -9.21 -5.03
CA LEU A 55 -28.65 -9.15 -6.47
C LEU A 55 -27.22 -9.64 -6.76
N SER A 56 -27.10 -10.69 -7.56
CA SER A 56 -25.81 -11.19 -8.04
C SER A 56 -25.18 -10.21 -9.05
N LEU A 57 -23.92 -9.88 -8.80
CA LEU A 57 -23.06 -9.05 -9.64
C LEU A 57 -22.21 -9.95 -10.52
N LYS A 58 -21.98 -9.52 -11.76
CA LYS A 58 -21.22 -10.25 -12.78
C LYS A 58 -20.05 -9.42 -13.26
N GLU A 59 -19.02 -10.10 -13.77
CA GLU A 59 -18.03 -9.43 -14.62
C GLU A 59 -18.73 -8.74 -15.80
N GLY A 60 -18.28 -7.52 -16.13
CA GLY A 60 -18.86 -6.65 -17.13
C GLY A 60 -20.04 -5.79 -16.66
N ASP A 61 -20.52 -5.95 -15.43
CA ASP A 61 -21.61 -5.12 -14.92
C ASP A 61 -21.16 -3.67 -14.71
N ARG A 62 -21.97 -2.73 -15.21
CA ARG A 62 -21.95 -1.30 -14.84
C ARG A 62 -22.91 -1.05 -13.69
N LEU A 63 -22.38 -0.61 -12.57
CA LEU A 63 -23.10 -0.30 -11.34
C LEU A 63 -23.27 1.21 -11.21
N THR A 64 -24.51 1.67 -11.09
CA THR A 64 -24.86 3.08 -10.98
C THR A 64 -25.68 3.33 -9.71
N THR A 65 -25.36 4.41 -9.00
CA THR A 65 -26.12 4.91 -7.84
C THR A 65 -26.56 6.35 -8.14
N ALA A 66 -27.84 6.63 -7.95
CA ALA A 66 -28.40 7.97 -8.15
C ALA A 66 -28.03 8.92 -6.99
N GLU A 67 -28.50 10.17 -7.08
CA GLU A 67 -28.44 11.11 -5.96
C GLU A 67 -29.11 10.54 -4.72
N GLY A 68 -28.51 10.79 -3.54
CA GLY A 68 -28.98 10.25 -2.26
C GLY A 68 -28.96 8.72 -2.14
N SER A 69 -28.44 8.00 -3.13
CA SER A 69 -28.49 6.54 -3.20
C SER A 69 -27.13 5.93 -2.87
N THR A 70 -27.12 4.80 -2.18
CA THR A 70 -25.90 4.10 -1.75
C THR A 70 -26.10 2.59 -1.89
N ALA A 71 -25.02 1.85 -2.17
CA ALA A 71 -25.05 0.40 -2.19
C ALA A 71 -23.79 -0.18 -1.56
N ILE A 72 -23.94 -1.22 -0.73
CA ILE A 72 -22.85 -2.04 -0.21
C ILE A 72 -22.78 -3.31 -1.07
N LEU A 73 -21.63 -3.51 -1.69
CA LEU A 73 -21.30 -4.67 -2.50
C LEU A 73 -20.40 -5.59 -1.69
N LYS A 74 -20.59 -6.89 -1.83
CA LYS A 74 -19.73 -7.93 -1.28
C LYS A 74 -19.25 -8.83 -2.40
N LEU A 75 -17.94 -8.86 -2.65
CA LEU A 75 -17.34 -9.71 -3.67
C LEU A 75 -16.98 -11.09 -3.10
N GLN A 76 -16.74 -12.05 -4.00
CA GLN A 76 -16.42 -13.43 -3.60
C GLN A 76 -15.11 -13.55 -2.81
N ASP A 77 -14.15 -12.65 -2.99
CA ASP A 77 -12.87 -12.65 -2.28
C ASP A 77 -12.96 -12.06 -0.86
N GLY A 78 -14.16 -11.64 -0.45
CA GLY A 78 -14.43 -10.98 0.82
C GLY A 78 -14.31 -9.46 0.78
N THR A 79 -13.94 -8.86 -0.36
CA THR A 79 -13.96 -7.39 -0.51
C THR A 79 -15.37 -6.86 -0.27
N ARG A 80 -15.47 -5.84 0.58
CA ARG A 80 -16.71 -5.07 0.77
C ARG A 80 -16.51 -3.65 0.29
N MET A 81 -17.45 -3.13 -0.47
CA MET A 81 -17.37 -1.79 -1.06
C MET A 81 -18.68 -1.04 -0.91
N THR A 82 -18.64 0.17 -0.38
CA THR A 82 -19.79 1.08 -0.37
C THR A 82 -19.66 2.06 -1.53
N LEU A 83 -20.56 1.97 -2.51
CA LEU A 83 -20.71 2.97 -3.56
C LEU A 83 -21.42 4.21 -3.02
N ARG A 84 -20.79 5.37 -3.21
CA ARG A 84 -21.32 6.68 -2.80
C ARG A 84 -22.44 7.14 -3.75
N PRO A 85 -23.27 8.13 -3.37
CA PRO A 85 -24.19 8.75 -4.31
C PRO A 85 -23.50 9.28 -5.56
N ASN A 86 -24.25 9.29 -6.67
CA ASN A 86 -23.78 9.75 -7.99
C ASN A 86 -22.54 9.00 -8.51
N SER A 87 -22.42 7.71 -8.17
CA SER A 87 -21.26 6.91 -8.57
C SER A 87 -21.58 5.96 -9.70
N GLU A 88 -20.56 5.70 -10.50
CA GLU A 88 -20.60 4.74 -11.59
C GLU A 88 -19.30 3.92 -11.62
N LEU A 89 -19.46 2.60 -11.45
CA LEU A 89 -18.36 1.66 -11.35
C LEU A 89 -18.61 0.47 -12.27
N ILE A 90 -17.61 0.07 -13.06
CA ILE A 90 -17.65 -1.14 -13.87
C ILE A 90 -16.81 -2.23 -13.21
N VAL A 91 -17.36 -3.43 -13.06
CA VAL A 91 -16.62 -4.63 -12.66
C VAL A 91 -15.98 -5.22 -13.92
N GLN A 92 -14.86 -4.67 -14.36
CA GLN A 92 -14.29 -4.96 -15.68
C GLN A 92 -13.77 -6.40 -15.79
N THR A 93 -12.96 -6.84 -14.84
CA THR A 93 -12.51 -8.23 -14.74
C THR A 93 -12.60 -8.70 -13.29
N TYR A 94 -13.02 -9.94 -13.09
CA TYR A 94 -13.07 -10.55 -11.77
C TYR A 94 -12.83 -12.06 -11.85
N GLN A 95 -11.69 -12.48 -11.32
CA GLN A 95 -11.30 -13.88 -11.22
C GLN A 95 -10.77 -14.15 -9.81
N PHE A 96 -11.47 -15.02 -9.09
CA PHE A 96 -11.07 -15.45 -7.76
C PHE A 96 -11.12 -16.98 -7.67
N LYS A 97 -9.96 -17.56 -7.35
CA LYS A 97 -9.74 -18.97 -7.04
C LYS A 97 -8.83 -19.05 -5.83
N GLU A 98 -9.37 -19.47 -4.69
CA GLU A 98 -8.62 -19.59 -3.45
C GLU A 98 -7.46 -20.59 -3.56
N SER A 99 -7.62 -21.65 -4.37
CA SER A 99 -6.60 -22.67 -4.62
C SER A 99 -5.41 -22.21 -5.45
N THR A 100 -5.54 -21.09 -6.17
CA THR A 100 -4.57 -20.66 -7.20
C THR A 100 -4.41 -19.13 -7.15
N PRO A 101 -3.92 -18.58 -6.01
CA PRO A 101 -3.92 -17.13 -5.76
C PRO A 101 -3.23 -16.30 -6.85
N GLU A 102 -2.16 -16.82 -7.44
CA GLU A 102 -1.37 -16.19 -8.49
C GLU A 102 -2.15 -15.93 -9.79
N SER A 103 -3.26 -16.65 -10.00
CA SER A 103 -4.15 -16.45 -11.14
C SER A 103 -5.28 -15.45 -10.88
N ASN A 104 -5.42 -14.98 -9.64
CA ASN A 104 -6.49 -14.06 -9.27
C ASN A 104 -6.29 -12.69 -9.92
N ASN A 105 -7.40 -12.05 -10.28
CA ASN A 105 -7.40 -10.73 -10.89
C ASN A 105 -8.71 -10.00 -10.58
N MET A 106 -8.62 -8.72 -10.27
CA MET A 106 -9.74 -7.83 -10.05
C MET A 106 -9.41 -6.47 -10.65
N VAL A 107 -10.03 -6.13 -11.77
CA VAL A 107 -9.95 -4.78 -12.36
C VAL A 107 -11.33 -4.16 -12.32
N MET A 108 -11.42 -2.99 -11.71
CA MET A 108 -12.61 -2.16 -11.75
C MET A 108 -12.33 -0.84 -12.44
N GLN A 109 -13.36 -0.21 -12.96
CA GLN A 109 -13.25 1.12 -13.58
C GLN A 109 -14.24 2.07 -12.91
N LEU A 110 -13.74 3.09 -12.21
CA LEU A 110 -14.55 4.16 -11.63
C LEU A 110 -14.67 5.28 -12.65
N LEU A 111 -15.88 5.50 -13.16
CA LEU A 111 -16.16 6.48 -14.20
C LEU A 111 -16.55 7.84 -13.61
N ARG A 112 -17.19 7.85 -12.44
CA ARG A 112 -17.52 9.05 -11.65
C ARG A 112 -17.90 8.71 -10.22
N GLY A 113 -17.90 9.71 -9.35
CA GLY A 113 -18.31 9.58 -7.96
C GLY A 113 -17.22 8.91 -7.12
N GLY A 114 -17.57 7.96 -6.26
CA GLY A 114 -16.57 7.32 -5.43
C GLY A 114 -17.09 6.14 -4.62
N PHE A 115 -16.17 5.53 -3.89
CA PHE A 115 -16.48 4.42 -3.00
C PHE A 115 -15.52 4.39 -1.82
N ARG A 116 -15.94 3.68 -0.77
CA ARG A 116 -15.04 3.18 0.27
C ARG A 116 -14.98 1.67 0.18
N ALA A 117 -13.78 1.08 0.31
CA ALA A 117 -13.59 -0.36 0.22
C ALA A 117 -12.73 -0.88 1.35
N VAL A 118 -13.09 -2.07 1.86
CA VAL A 118 -12.24 -2.91 2.71
C VAL A 118 -11.93 -4.16 1.89
N THR A 119 -10.66 -4.37 1.54
CA THR A 119 -10.30 -5.33 0.50
C THR A 119 -10.09 -6.75 1.02
N GLY A 120 -10.43 -7.70 0.16
CA GLY A 120 -10.40 -9.14 0.41
C GLY A 120 -9.08 -9.81 0.02
N LEU A 121 -9.16 -11.12 -0.17
CA LEU A 121 -8.01 -12.01 -0.32
C LEU A 121 -7.19 -11.76 -1.61
N ILE A 122 -7.80 -11.31 -2.70
CA ILE A 122 -7.07 -11.04 -3.96
C ILE A 122 -5.94 -10.04 -3.71
N SER A 123 -6.26 -8.94 -3.03
CA SER A 123 -5.31 -7.87 -2.74
C SER A 123 -4.20 -8.24 -1.76
N LYS A 124 -4.39 -9.32 -0.98
CA LYS A 124 -3.43 -9.81 0.02
C LYS A 124 -2.52 -10.90 -0.54
N GLY A 125 -3.06 -11.80 -1.36
CA GLY A 125 -2.34 -12.95 -1.90
C GLY A 125 -1.50 -12.64 -3.14
N SER A 126 -1.95 -11.71 -3.98
CA SER A 126 -1.33 -11.45 -5.28
C SER A 126 -1.07 -9.95 -5.47
N PRO A 127 0.15 -9.47 -5.20
CA PRO A 127 0.52 -8.09 -5.44
C PRO A 127 0.21 -7.71 -6.90
N ASN A 128 -0.47 -6.58 -7.10
CA ASN A 128 -0.90 -6.06 -8.41
C ASN A 128 -2.12 -6.73 -9.05
N ALA A 129 -2.74 -7.74 -8.41
CA ALA A 129 -3.94 -8.38 -8.94
C ALA A 129 -5.21 -7.52 -8.80
N ALA A 130 -5.23 -6.59 -7.84
CA ALA A 130 -6.37 -5.72 -7.57
C ALA A 130 -6.08 -4.30 -8.04
N LYS A 131 -6.89 -3.78 -8.98
CA LYS A 131 -6.73 -2.43 -9.55
C LYS A 131 -8.07 -1.73 -9.71
N VAL A 132 -8.05 -0.41 -9.55
CA VAL A 132 -9.16 0.48 -9.92
C VAL A 132 -8.65 1.54 -10.90
N GLN A 133 -9.21 1.55 -12.09
CA GLN A 133 -8.89 2.52 -13.14
C GLN A 133 -9.85 3.70 -13.07
N THR A 134 -9.35 4.91 -13.28
CA THR A 134 -10.14 6.14 -13.39
C THR A 134 -9.73 6.91 -14.65
N ALA A 135 -10.35 8.06 -14.88
CA ALA A 135 -9.95 8.96 -15.96
C ALA A 135 -8.54 9.59 -15.74
N THR A 136 -8.06 9.67 -14.50
CA THR A 136 -6.79 10.36 -14.17
C THR A 136 -5.66 9.43 -13.75
N ALA A 137 -5.98 8.25 -13.19
CA ALA A 137 -4.97 7.35 -12.67
C ALA A 137 -5.48 5.91 -12.51
N THR A 138 -4.54 4.99 -12.29
CA THR A 138 -4.80 3.64 -11.82
C THR A 138 -4.38 3.50 -10.36
N ILE A 139 -5.28 2.99 -9.53
CA ILE A 139 -5.04 2.61 -8.14
C ILE A 139 -4.62 1.14 -8.11
N GLY A 140 -3.38 0.86 -7.74
CA GLY A 140 -2.90 -0.47 -7.37
C GLY A 140 -3.18 -0.76 -5.90
N ILE A 141 -3.93 -1.82 -5.61
CA ILE A 141 -4.42 -2.15 -4.26
C ILE A 141 -3.58 -3.27 -3.65
N ARG A 142 -3.04 -3.05 -2.44
CA ARG A 142 -2.21 -4.04 -1.72
C ARG A 142 -2.66 -4.22 -0.27
N GLY A 143 -3.90 -4.70 -0.11
CA GLY A 143 -4.55 -4.99 1.18
C GLY A 143 -4.83 -3.71 1.98
N THR A 144 -6.02 -3.13 1.84
CA THR A 144 -6.31 -1.79 2.36
C THR A 144 -7.79 -1.56 2.72
N ASP A 145 -8.02 -0.71 3.70
CA ASP A 145 -9.27 0.06 3.87
C ASP A 145 -8.99 1.45 3.31
N PHE A 146 -9.75 1.87 2.29
CA PHE A 146 -9.51 3.15 1.63
C PHE A 146 -10.77 3.74 1.01
N ASP A 147 -10.71 5.05 0.82
CA ASP A 147 -11.69 5.83 0.07
C ASP A 147 -11.06 6.24 -1.26
N ALA A 148 -11.84 6.17 -2.34
CA ALA A 148 -11.49 6.74 -3.63
C ALA A 148 -12.66 7.60 -4.13
N ARG A 149 -12.35 8.85 -4.49
CA ARG A 149 -13.32 9.81 -5.01
C ARG A 149 -12.75 10.46 -6.26
N LEU A 150 -13.42 10.25 -7.40
CA LEU A 150 -13.15 10.96 -8.64
C LEU A 150 -13.99 12.24 -8.62
N CYS A 151 -13.34 13.35 -8.28
CA CYS A 151 -13.95 14.65 -8.07
C CYS A 151 -14.04 15.48 -9.36
N GLY A 152 -15.24 15.98 -9.64
CA GLY A 152 -15.49 17.17 -10.43
C GLY A 152 -15.92 18.35 -9.55
N PRO A 153 -16.67 19.33 -10.10
CA PRO A 153 -17.16 20.51 -9.38
C PRO A 153 -18.00 20.19 -8.13
N GLU A 154 -18.62 19.01 -8.07
CA GLU A 154 -19.47 18.57 -6.97
C GLU A 154 -18.71 18.38 -5.66
N CYS A 155 -17.44 17.97 -5.69
CA CYS A 155 -16.65 17.81 -4.47
C CYS A 155 -16.43 19.14 -3.74
N LYS A 156 -16.21 20.22 -4.51
CA LYS A 156 -16.12 21.58 -3.97
C LYS A 156 -17.44 22.01 -3.33
N ALA A 157 -18.56 21.76 -3.99
CA ALA A 157 -19.89 22.09 -3.46
C ALA A 157 -20.22 21.29 -2.19
N GLU A 158 -19.77 20.04 -2.08
CA GLU A 158 -19.89 19.21 -0.88
C GLU A 158 -19.03 19.74 0.26
N ALA A 159 -17.75 20.03 -0.01
CA ALA A 159 -16.81 20.58 0.97
C ALA A 159 -17.28 21.93 1.52
N ALA A 160 -17.87 22.80 0.68
CA ALA A 160 -18.39 24.10 1.09
C ALA A 160 -19.56 24.04 2.11
N ARG A 161 -20.20 22.87 2.27
CA ARG A 161 -21.27 22.66 3.26
C ARG A 161 -20.72 22.31 4.64
N VAL A 162 -19.44 21.98 4.75
CA VAL A 162 -18.78 21.60 6.00
C VAL A 162 -18.18 22.84 6.64
N THR A 163 -18.51 23.07 7.91
CA THR A 163 -18.05 24.26 8.67
C THR A 163 -16.71 24.04 9.37
N GLU A 164 -16.36 22.77 9.57
CA GLU A 164 -15.16 22.31 10.25
C GLU A 164 -13.93 22.45 9.37
N LYS A 165 -12.78 22.70 10.00
CA LYS A 165 -11.50 22.76 9.30
C LYS A 165 -11.00 21.35 8.94
N PRO A 166 -10.31 21.19 7.79
CA PRO A 166 -9.64 19.94 7.46
C PRO A 166 -8.64 19.55 8.54
N ARG A 167 -8.62 18.27 8.92
CA ARG A 167 -7.61 17.74 9.85
C ARG A 167 -6.32 17.43 9.09
N VAL A 168 -5.20 17.76 9.71
CA VAL A 168 -3.88 17.35 9.23
C VAL A 168 -3.79 15.83 9.29
N ASN A 169 -3.28 15.25 8.22
CA ASN A 169 -3.04 13.82 8.08
C ASN A 169 -1.98 13.38 9.10
N ALA A 170 -2.32 12.40 9.93
CA ALA A 170 -1.36 11.74 10.79
C ALA A 170 -0.55 10.75 9.94
N VAL A 171 0.51 11.23 9.28
CA VAL A 171 1.43 10.36 8.53
C VAL A 171 2.22 9.51 9.52
N LEU A 172 1.82 8.24 9.64
CA LEU A 172 2.39 7.31 10.62
C LEU A 172 3.64 6.58 10.12
N ALA A 173 3.87 6.54 8.81
CA ALA A 173 5.00 5.80 8.23
C ALA A 173 6.32 6.43 8.68
N SER A 174 7.23 5.62 9.21
CA SER A 174 8.61 6.01 9.48
C SER A 174 9.45 5.95 8.21
N ALA A 175 9.26 4.87 7.45
CA ALA A 175 10.02 4.57 6.25
C ALA A 175 9.14 3.93 5.18
N LYS A 176 9.65 3.89 3.96
CA LYS A 176 9.11 3.13 2.84
C LYS A 176 10.20 2.25 2.24
N LEU A 177 9.82 1.06 1.79
CA LEU A 177 10.70 0.15 1.06
C LEU A 177 10.87 0.69 -0.36
N ALA A 178 12.03 1.24 -0.69
CA ALA A 178 12.28 1.85 -2.00
C ALA A 178 12.67 0.83 -3.07
N ALA A 179 13.31 -0.26 -2.66
CA ALA A 179 13.66 -1.37 -3.53
C ALA A 179 13.75 -2.67 -2.73
N SER A 180 13.25 -3.76 -3.31
CA SER A 180 13.35 -5.10 -2.74
C SER A 180 13.82 -6.11 -3.78
N GLN A 181 14.78 -6.95 -3.40
CA GLN A 181 15.07 -8.21 -4.07
C GLN A 181 14.65 -9.34 -3.14
N GLY A 182 13.84 -10.28 -3.62
CA GLY A 182 13.25 -11.31 -2.76
C GLY A 182 12.17 -10.76 -1.82
N GLU A 183 11.81 -11.55 -0.82
CA GLU A 183 10.68 -11.23 0.06
C GLU A 183 11.10 -10.41 1.28
N THR A 184 10.32 -9.36 1.54
CA THR A 184 10.42 -8.53 2.74
C THR A 184 9.07 -8.52 3.45
N TYR A 185 9.08 -8.66 4.77
CA TYR A 185 7.87 -8.64 5.60
C TYR A 185 8.05 -7.66 6.75
N ALA A 186 6.95 -7.13 7.27
CA ALA A 186 6.91 -6.35 8.50
C ALA A 186 5.89 -6.97 9.45
N THR A 187 6.25 -7.08 10.72
CA THR A 187 5.37 -7.56 11.79
C THR A 187 5.17 -6.44 12.80
N ASP A 188 3.93 -6.04 13.03
CA ASP A 188 3.60 -4.99 13.98
C ASP A 188 3.67 -5.47 15.45
N THR A 189 3.43 -4.55 16.38
CA THR A 189 3.45 -4.84 17.82
C THR A 189 2.34 -5.77 18.30
N GLN A 190 1.31 -6.01 17.48
CA GLN A 190 0.23 -6.96 17.74
C GLN A 190 0.52 -8.35 17.16
N GLY A 191 1.65 -8.51 16.46
CA GLY A 191 2.03 -9.76 15.79
C GLY A 191 1.44 -9.91 14.39
N THR A 192 0.80 -8.88 13.84
CA THR A 192 0.24 -8.93 12.48
C THR A 192 1.38 -8.81 11.48
N ARG A 193 1.65 -9.91 10.77
CA ARG A 193 2.68 -9.99 9.73
C ARG A 193 2.11 -9.65 8.36
N ARG A 194 2.77 -8.76 7.63
CA ARG A 194 2.39 -8.32 6.27
C ARG A 194 3.60 -8.32 5.33
N ARG A 195 3.37 -8.62 4.05
CA ARG A 195 4.39 -8.48 3.01
C ARG A 195 4.60 -7.00 2.70
N VAL A 196 5.84 -6.55 2.66
CA VAL A 196 6.21 -5.19 2.25
C VAL A 196 6.81 -5.28 0.85
N VAL A 197 6.25 -4.50 -0.06
CA VAL A 197 6.73 -4.38 -1.45
C VAL A 197 7.28 -2.98 -1.68
N ASP A 198 7.81 -2.71 -2.87
CA ASP A 198 8.27 -1.38 -3.25
C ASP A 198 7.16 -0.33 -3.04
N GLY A 199 7.50 0.78 -2.38
CA GLY A 199 6.58 1.81 -1.89
C GLY A 199 5.92 1.52 -0.55
N GLY A 200 5.94 0.27 -0.09
CA GLY A 200 5.29 -0.21 1.12
C GLY A 200 5.84 0.46 2.37
N SER A 201 4.94 0.81 3.30
CA SER A 201 5.28 1.58 4.50
C SER A 201 5.69 0.71 5.69
N VAL A 202 6.65 1.20 6.45
CA VAL A 202 7.13 0.66 7.73
C VAL A 202 6.85 1.70 8.80
N TYR A 203 6.32 1.26 9.94
CA TYR A 203 5.82 2.08 11.04
C TYR A 203 6.70 1.92 12.30
N PRO A 204 6.62 2.85 13.26
CA PRO A 204 7.24 2.64 14.57
C PRO A 204 6.71 1.36 15.23
N GLY A 205 7.61 0.59 15.83
CA GLY A 205 7.33 -0.70 16.44
C GLY A 205 7.40 -1.89 15.49
N ASP A 206 7.42 -1.69 14.17
CA ASP A 206 7.53 -2.80 13.21
C ASP A 206 8.89 -3.51 13.34
N VAL A 207 8.85 -4.84 13.24
CA VAL A 207 10.00 -5.69 12.93
C VAL A 207 9.95 -6.07 11.45
N VAL A 208 10.91 -5.56 10.68
CA VAL A 208 11.13 -5.87 9.27
C VAL A 208 12.05 -7.09 9.13
N GLU A 209 11.60 -8.07 8.35
CA GLU A 209 12.33 -9.31 8.08
C GLU A 209 12.60 -9.45 6.58
N THR A 210 13.85 -9.74 6.22
CA THR A 210 14.23 -10.12 4.85
C THR A 210 14.43 -11.63 4.74
N GLY A 211 13.93 -12.22 3.66
CA GLY A 211 14.09 -13.64 3.36
C GLY A 211 15.52 -14.07 3.04
N SER A 212 15.68 -15.37 2.75
CA SER A 212 16.96 -15.91 2.25
C SER A 212 17.29 -15.33 0.88
N GLY A 213 18.53 -14.85 0.70
CA GLY A 213 18.96 -14.16 -0.51
C GLY A 213 18.26 -12.82 -0.78
N ALA A 214 17.40 -12.36 0.13
CA ALA A 214 16.67 -11.12 -0.03
C ALA A 214 17.52 -9.89 0.35
N ARG A 215 17.12 -8.74 -0.17
CA ARG A 215 17.67 -7.43 0.13
C ARG A 215 16.54 -6.42 0.11
N GLY A 216 16.51 -5.52 1.09
CA GLY A 216 15.53 -4.43 1.13
C GLY A 216 16.22 -3.10 1.39
N VAL A 217 15.81 -2.05 0.67
CA VAL A 217 16.30 -0.67 0.88
C VAL A 217 15.18 0.15 1.50
N LEU A 218 15.30 0.46 2.77
CA LEU A 218 14.38 1.34 3.48
C LEU A 218 14.86 2.79 3.37
N VAL A 219 13.92 3.68 3.07
CA VAL A 219 14.15 5.13 3.05
C VAL A 219 13.22 5.73 4.09
N PHE A 220 13.77 6.49 5.01
CA PHE A 220 13.04 7.14 6.09
C PHE A 220 12.65 8.56 5.70
N ARG A 221 11.65 9.11 6.38
CA ARG A 221 11.17 10.47 6.13
C ARG A 221 12.21 11.55 6.41
N ASP A 222 13.24 11.24 7.20
CA ASP A 222 14.34 12.16 7.50
C ASP A 222 15.50 12.04 6.51
N ASP A 223 15.30 11.40 5.36
CA ASP A 223 16.31 11.04 4.36
C ASP A 223 17.35 9.98 4.79
N SER A 224 17.21 9.37 5.98
CA SER A 224 18.03 8.20 6.32
C SER A 224 17.73 7.04 5.37
N ARG A 225 18.76 6.29 4.98
CA ARG A 225 18.62 5.13 4.09
C ARG A 225 19.32 3.92 4.68
N LEU A 226 18.63 2.78 4.68
CA LEU A 226 19.13 1.51 5.21
C LEU A 226 19.00 0.43 4.15
N THR A 227 20.09 -0.25 3.81
CA THR A 227 20.06 -1.49 3.04
C THR A 227 20.13 -2.66 4.03
N LEU A 228 19.09 -3.48 4.07
CA LEU A 228 19.05 -4.73 4.82
C LEU A 228 19.54 -5.87 3.93
N GLY A 229 20.46 -6.68 4.45
CA GLY A 229 20.91 -7.92 3.80
C GLY A 229 19.94 -9.08 3.99
N ALA A 230 20.35 -10.27 3.58
CA ALA A 230 19.53 -11.48 3.69
C ALA A 230 19.37 -11.93 5.15
N ASN A 231 18.23 -12.54 5.47
CA ASN A 231 17.92 -13.08 6.80
C ASN A 231 17.99 -12.07 7.95
N SER A 232 17.92 -10.77 7.64
CA SER A 232 17.99 -9.69 8.62
C SER A 232 16.66 -9.52 9.34
N GLN A 233 16.74 -9.19 10.63
CA GLN A 233 15.61 -8.69 11.41
C GLN A 233 15.97 -7.32 11.94
N PHE A 234 15.25 -6.32 11.47
CA PHE A 234 15.44 -4.91 11.77
C PHE A 234 14.19 -4.38 12.45
N ARG A 235 14.33 -3.61 13.53
CA ARG A 235 13.20 -3.02 14.23
C ARG A 235 13.29 -1.51 14.23
N VAL A 236 12.17 -0.84 13.99
CA VAL A 236 12.03 0.60 14.21
C VAL A 236 11.56 0.80 15.65
N ASP A 237 12.47 1.12 16.58
CA ASP A 237 12.10 1.28 17.99
C ASP A 237 11.30 2.56 18.22
N SER A 238 11.78 3.67 17.65
CA SER A 238 11.10 4.97 17.71
C SER A 238 11.55 5.82 16.54
N PHE A 239 10.58 6.42 15.86
CA PHE A 239 10.84 7.41 14.82
C PHE A 239 9.90 8.59 14.99
N LEU A 240 10.48 9.78 15.17
CA LEU A 240 9.77 11.05 15.20
C LEU A 240 10.50 12.02 14.29
N PHE A 241 9.79 12.63 13.36
CA PHE A 241 10.39 13.58 12.44
C PHE A 241 9.40 14.68 12.07
N ASP A 242 9.84 15.91 12.29
CA ASP A 242 9.24 17.13 11.75
C ASP A 242 10.34 17.81 10.92
N GLU A 243 10.06 18.03 9.63
CA GLU A 243 10.99 18.66 8.71
C GLU A 243 11.32 20.10 9.12
N LYS A 244 10.38 20.80 9.79
CA LYS A 244 10.59 22.17 10.28
C LYS A 244 11.46 22.21 11.54
N ASN A 245 11.47 21.13 12.32
CA ASN A 245 12.17 21.03 13.60
C ASN A 245 12.98 19.71 13.70
N PRO A 246 13.94 19.46 12.80
CA PRO A 246 14.63 18.17 12.72
C PRO A 246 15.47 17.84 13.97
N ALA A 247 15.89 18.87 14.73
CA ALA A 247 16.65 18.70 15.97
C ALA A 247 15.85 18.09 17.12
N ASP A 248 14.52 18.13 17.06
CA ASP A 248 13.60 17.52 18.04
C ASP A 248 13.19 16.09 17.65
N GLY A 249 13.59 15.65 16.45
CA GLY A 249 13.31 14.32 15.94
C GLY A 249 14.01 13.22 16.73
N LYS A 250 13.61 11.97 16.52
CA LYS A 250 14.22 10.77 17.09
C LYS A 250 14.35 9.69 16.03
N PHE A 251 15.50 9.04 15.96
CA PHE A 251 15.77 7.90 15.09
C PHE A 251 16.43 6.79 15.89
N LEU A 252 15.61 5.94 16.51
CA LEU A 252 16.07 4.82 17.32
C LEU A 252 15.67 3.52 16.62
N VAL A 253 16.67 2.71 16.28
CA VAL A 253 16.46 1.48 15.52
C VAL A 253 17.34 0.36 16.05
N SER A 254 16.94 -0.88 15.81
CA SER A 254 17.67 -2.07 16.25
C SER A 254 17.93 -3.02 15.08
N LEU A 255 19.16 -3.50 14.94
CA LEU A 255 19.44 -4.72 14.17
C LEU A 255 19.42 -5.89 15.15
N LEU A 256 18.41 -6.76 15.06
CA LEU A 256 18.28 -7.91 15.96
C LEU A 256 19.16 -9.08 15.50
N ARG A 257 19.31 -9.25 14.18
CA ARG A 257 20.21 -10.20 13.53
C ARG A 257 20.38 -9.87 12.04
N GLY A 258 21.36 -10.51 11.41
CA GLY A 258 21.68 -10.35 10.00
C GLY A 258 22.55 -9.13 9.75
N SER A 259 22.41 -8.51 8.59
CA SER A 259 23.23 -7.37 8.18
C SER A 259 22.43 -6.16 7.75
N MET A 260 23.01 -4.98 7.99
CA MET A 260 22.48 -3.70 7.59
C MET A 260 23.63 -2.75 7.25
N ARG A 261 23.47 -2.00 6.16
CA ARG A 261 24.27 -0.82 5.85
C ARG A 261 23.38 0.41 5.95
N ALA A 262 23.83 1.44 6.66
CA ALA A 262 23.03 2.61 7.01
C ALA A 262 23.73 3.91 6.58
N LEU A 263 22.94 4.88 6.15
CA LEU A 263 23.35 6.27 5.97
C LEU A 263 22.32 7.16 6.68
N THR A 264 22.78 7.94 7.65
CA THR A 264 21.91 8.79 8.48
C THR A 264 21.53 10.09 7.78
N GLY A 265 20.31 10.56 8.00
CA GLY A 265 19.74 11.75 7.39
C GLY A 265 19.70 12.98 8.29
N LEU A 266 18.64 13.77 8.12
CA LEU A 266 18.44 15.12 8.67
C LEU A 266 18.43 15.16 10.20
N ILE A 267 17.82 14.16 10.88
CA ILE A 267 17.83 14.09 12.35
C ILE A 267 19.27 13.97 12.85
N GLY A 268 20.04 13.04 12.28
CA GLY A 268 21.44 12.82 12.66
C GLY A 268 22.35 14.01 12.36
N LYS A 269 22.05 14.75 11.30
CA LYS A 269 22.74 15.99 10.95
C LYS A 269 22.41 17.13 11.91
N ALA A 270 21.16 17.25 12.35
CA ALA A 270 20.69 18.32 13.23
C ALA A 270 21.09 18.07 14.69
N ASN A 271 20.88 16.85 15.19
CA ASN A 271 21.23 16.46 16.55
C ASN A 271 21.55 14.96 16.60
N ASN A 272 22.85 14.66 16.61
CA ASN A 272 23.34 13.29 16.54
C ASN A 272 22.98 12.43 17.76
N ARG A 273 22.70 13.05 18.93
CA ARG A 273 22.27 12.34 20.15
C ARG A 273 20.89 11.71 20.03
N ASN A 274 20.11 12.14 19.04
CA ASN A 274 18.78 11.61 18.79
C ASN A 274 18.79 10.39 17.86
N VAL A 275 19.97 9.94 17.43
CA VAL A 275 20.13 8.80 16.52
C VAL A 275 20.94 7.71 17.21
N SER A 276 20.37 6.51 17.30
CA SER A 276 21.03 5.35 17.89
C SER A 276 20.65 4.07 17.18
N PHE A 277 21.64 3.20 17.01
CA PHE A 277 21.47 1.85 16.48
C PHE A 277 21.80 0.85 17.59
N ALA A 278 20.83 0.04 17.99
CA ALA A 278 21.07 -1.05 18.92
C ALA A 278 21.35 -2.36 18.18
N THR A 279 22.20 -3.20 18.77
CA THR A 279 22.52 -4.55 18.31
C THR A 279 22.58 -5.50 19.51
N PRO A 280 22.63 -6.82 19.30
CA PRO A 280 22.77 -7.78 20.40
C PRO A 280 24.04 -7.62 21.23
N THR A 281 25.08 -6.96 20.71
CA THR A 281 26.38 -6.85 21.38
C THR A 281 26.82 -5.43 21.70
N ALA A 282 26.20 -4.41 21.13
CA ALA A 282 26.54 -3.01 21.38
C ALA A 282 25.42 -2.03 21.03
N THR A 283 25.52 -0.81 21.59
CA THR A 283 24.79 0.37 21.12
C THR A 283 25.74 1.25 20.32
N VAL A 284 25.28 1.77 19.18
CA VAL A 284 26.06 2.61 18.28
C VAL A 284 25.44 3.99 18.20
N GLY A 285 26.19 5.00 18.66
CA GLY A 285 25.93 6.41 18.41
C GLY A 285 26.58 6.85 17.10
N ILE A 286 26.05 7.89 16.48
CA ILE A 286 26.53 8.41 15.19
C ILE A 286 26.97 9.86 15.29
N ARG A 287 27.79 10.31 14.33
CA ARG A 287 28.11 11.71 14.09
C ARG A 287 28.28 11.95 12.58
N GLY A 288 27.14 12.07 11.88
CA GLY A 288 27.07 12.30 10.43
C GLY A 288 27.67 11.15 9.61
N THR A 289 27.00 9.99 9.59
CA THR A 289 27.73 8.73 9.38
C THR A 289 27.09 7.76 8.41
N GLY A 290 27.95 7.08 7.67
CA GLY A 290 27.66 5.85 6.96
C GLY A 290 28.30 4.69 7.70
N LEU A 291 27.50 3.71 8.11
CA LEU A 291 27.95 2.58 8.93
C LEU A 291 27.42 1.24 8.42
N ASP A 292 28.13 0.18 8.79
CA ASP A 292 27.80 -1.21 8.55
C ASP A 292 27.66 -1.93 9.89
N LEU A 293 26.59 -2.71 10.01
CA LEU A 293 26.28 -3.55 11.15
C LEU A 293 26.07 -4.97 10.62
N ASP A 294 26.89 -5.90 11.07
CA ASP A 294 26.81 -7.31 10.68
C ASP A 294 26.77 -8.21 11.92
N CYS A 295 25.57 -8.66 12.26
CA CYS A 295 25.26 -9.51 13.40
C CYS A 295 24.73 -10.85 12.90
N GLY A 296 25.61 -11.66 12.27
CA GLY A 296 25.25 -13.01 11.81
C GLY A 296 24.74 -13.94 12.91
N SER A 297 25.02 -13.62 14.19
CA SER A 297 24.44 -14.28 15.37
C SER A 297 24.14 -13.25 16.46
N SER A 298 23.34 -13.62 17.47
CA SER A 298 23.10 -12.77 18.64
C SER A 298 24.32 -12.63 19.56
N ALA A 299 25.34 -13.46 19.39
CA ALA A 299 26.52 -13.46 20.26
C ALA A 299 27.66 -12.57 19.73
N ALA A 300 27.67 -12.23 18.45
CA ALA A 300 28.78 -11.50 17.82
C ALA A 300 28.30 -10.56 16.71
N CYS A 301 28.84 -9.33 16.71
CA CYS A 301 28.63 -8.36 15.65
C CYS A 301 29.95 -7.73 15.18
N SER A 302 30.00 -7.39 13.90
CA SER A 302 31.01 -6.52 13.30
C SER A 302 30.40 -5.14 13.02
N PHE A 303 31.16 -4.11 13.33
CA PHE A 303 30.84 -2.70 13.11
C PHE A 303 31.90 -2.12 12.18
N PHE A 304 31.50 -1.40 11.15
CA PHE A 304 32.44 -0.70 10.26
C PHE A 304 31.86 0.65 9.88
N THR A 305 32.70 1.68 9.81
CA THR A 305 32.27 3.02 9.35
C THR A 305 32.94 3.33 8.02
N TRP A 306 32.15 3.75 7.04
CA TRP A 306 32.64 4.09 5.70
C TRP A 306 32.52 5.59 5.40
N LEU A 307 31.86 6.35 6.27
CA LEU A 307 31.75 7.81 6.19
C LEU A 307 31.57 8.36 7.59
N GLY A 308 32.32 9.38 8.01
CA GLY A 308 32.15 10.05 9.30
C GLY A 308 32.71 9.27 10.51
N THR A 309 32.10 9.46 11.67
CA THR A 309 32.51 8.84 12.94
C THR A 309 31.35 8.15 13.65
N ILE A 310 31.56 6.92 14.14
CA ILE A 310 30.63 6.22 15.04
C ILE A 310 31.24 6.00 16.43
N GLU A 311 30.37 5.90 17.42
CA GLU A 311 30.71 5.57 18.81
C GLU A 311 30.06 4.23 19.16
N VAL A 312 30.86 3.18 19.31
CA VAL A 312 30.38 1.84 19.66
C VAL A 312 30.54 1.62 21.16
N THR A 313 29.44 1.39 21.86
CA THR A 313 29.42 1.04 23.29
C THR A 313 29.03 -0.43 23.44
N PRO A 314 29.99 -1.35 23.66
CA PRO A 314 29.70 -2.76 23.88
C PRO A 314 28.77 -2.95 25.09
N GLN A 315 27.85 -3.92 25.01
CA GLN A 315 26.94 -4.22 26.11
C GLN A 315 27.72 -4.62 27.37
N GLY A 316 27.28 -4.09 28.52
CA GLY A 316 27.93 -4.32 29.81
C GLY A 316 29.25 -3.56 30.02
N GLN A 317 29.66 -2.69 29.09
CA GLN A 317 30.83 -1.84 29.22
C GLN A 317 30.45 -0.35 29.24
N SER A 318 31.20 0.45 29.99
CA SER A 318 31.04 1.91 30.02
C SER A 318 31.95 2.65 29.04
N ALA A 319 33.02 2.00 28.57
CA ALA A 319 33.98 2.60 27.66
C ALA A 319 33.49 2.50 26.21
N LEU A 320 33.25 3.66 25.59
CA LEU A 320 32.92 3.73 24.17
C LEU A 320 34.19 3.62 23.31
N GLN A 321 34.07 2.96 22.17
CA GLN A 321 35.09 2.86 21.13
C GLN A 321 34.72 3.78 19.97
N VAL A 322 35.60 4.74 19.64
CA VAL A 322 35.38 5.67 18.52
C VAL A 322 35.97 5.06 17.25
N LEU A 323 35.17 4.96 16.19
CA LEU A 323 35.62 4.49 14.88
C LEU A 323 35.45 5.62 13.86
N GLN A 324 36.53 5.93 13.15
CA GLN A 324 36.58 6.85 12.01
C GLN A 324 36.44 6.09 10.70
N ALA A 325 36.00 6.77 9.64
CA ALA A 325 35.86 6.17 8.31
C ALA A 325 37.07 5.30 7.91
N GLY A 326 36.79 4.07 7.47
CA GLY A 326 37.79 3.04 7.18
C GLY A 326 38.15 2.13 8.36
N GLN A 327 37.66 2.40 9.57
CA GLN A 327 37.88 1.58 10.75
C GLN A 327 36.67 0.70 11.06
N GLY A 328 36.94 -0.46 11.64
CA GLY A 328 35.92 -1.34 12.17
C GLY A 328 36.30 -2.00 13.48
N LEU A 329 35.30 -2.60 14.11
CA LEU A 329 35.39 -3.29 15.38
C LEU A 329 34.57 -4.57 15.33
N PHE A 330 35.12 -5.67 15.82
CA PHE A 330 34.38 -6.89 16.11
C PHE A 330 34.14 -6.98 17.62
N VAL A 331 32.91 -7.30 18.01
CA VAL A 331 32.50 -7.54 19.40
C VAL A 331 31.83 -8.91 19.47
N GLY A 332 32.39 -9.82 20.27
CA GLY A 332 31.82 -11.15 20.47
C GLY A 332 32.39 -11.88 21.69
N PRO A 333 32.13 -13.19 21.85
CA PRO A 333 32.52 -13.94 23.04
C PRO A 333 34.03 -14.04 23.25
N GLY A 334 34.80 -13.99 22.16
CA GLY A 334 36.27 -13.94 22.18
C GLY A 334 36.86 -12.56 22.51
N GLY A 335 36.03 -11.60 22.90
CA GLY A 335 36.43 -10.23 23.22
C GLY A 335 36.22 -9.26 22.06
N ILE A 336 36.86 -8.09 22.20
CA ILE A 336 36.78 -6.97 21.27
C ILE A 336 38.09 -6.89 20.49
N ARG A 337 38.01 -6.78 19.16
CA ARG A 337 39.19 -6.62 18.30
C ARG A 337 38.90 -5.71 17.11
N PRO A 338 39.89 -4.94 16.61
CA PRO A 338 39.71 -4.14 15.40
C PRO A 338 39.55 -5.04 14.15
N ILE A 339 38.86 -4.51 13.14
CA ILE A 339 38.81 -5.07 11.78
C ILE A 339 39.20 -3.98 10.77
N THR A 340 39.83 -4.39 9.66
CA THR A 340 40.42 -3.47 8.67
C THR A 340 39.55 -3.28 7.43
N SER A 341 38.46 -4.03 7.28
CA SER A 341 37.52 -3.95 6.17
C SER A 341 36.10 -4.26 6.61
N SER A 342 35.13 -3.82 5.82
CA SER A 342 33.71 -4.17 6.01
C SER A 342 33.50 -5.66 5.75
N THR A 343 32.63 -6.30 6.54
CA THR A 343 32.16 -7.66 6.28
C THR A 343 30.99 -7.70 5.28
N LEU A 344 30.50 -6.54 4.83
CA LEU A 344 29.32 -6.38 3.97
C LEU A 344 29.67 -5.98 2.53
N GLU A 345 30.71 -6.59 1.95
CA GLU A 345 31.21 -6.24 0.61
C GLU A 345 30.13 -6.33 -0.48
N ASN A 346 29.24 -7.33 -0.39
CA ASN A 346 28.19 -7.57 -1.38
C ASN A 346 26.88 -6.82 -1.13
N LEU A 347 26.78 -6.06 -0.03
CA LEU A 347 25.58 -5.28 0.28
C LEU A 347 25.76 -3.85 -0.23
N PRO A 348 24.95 -3.36 -1.20
CA PRO A 348 25.18 -2.05 -1.80
C PRO A 348 24.99 -0.94 -0.78
N ARG A 349 25.74 0.14 -0.97
CA ARG A 349 25.56 1.34 -0.15
C ARG A 349 24.18 1.96 -0.44
N PRO A 350 23.41 2.37 0.57
CA PRO A 350 22.07 2.92 0.38
C PRO A 350 22.03 4.19 -0.49
N ASP A 351 23.12 4.96 -0.54
CA ASP A 351 23.29 6.12 -1.43
C ASP A 351 23.50 5.74 -2.90
N SER A 352 23.99 4.53 -3.19
CA SER A 352 24.19 4.01 -4.55
C SER A 352 22.92 3.43 -5.18
N VAL A 353 21.86 3.24 -4.40
CA VAL A 353 20.57 2.74 -4.90
C VAL A 353 19.74 3.93 -5.38
N PRO A 354 19.32 3.98 -6.66
CA PRO A 354 18.43 5.01 -7.15
C PRO A 354 17.08 4.95 -6.42
N VAL A 355 16.65 6.09 -5.89
CA VAL A 355 15.37 6.22 -5.17
C VAL A 355 14.65 7.46 -5.66
N ASN A 356 13.37 7.34 -5.99
CA ASN A 356 12.51 8.48 -6.26
C ASN A 356 11.85 8.95 -4.96
N LEU A 357 12.47 9.95 -4.31
CA LEU A 357 11.95 10.51 -3.06
C LEU A 357 10.59 11.19 -3.23
N ASN A 358 10.30 11.74 -4.41
CA ASN A 358 9.02 12.38 -4.68
C ASN A 358 7.88 11.36 -4.63
N GLN A 359 8.05 10.24 -5.34
CA GLN A 359 7.10 9.12 -5.30
C GLN A 359 6.82 8.62 -3.88
N LEU A 360 7.87 8.56 -3.04
CA LEU A 360 7.78 8.02 -1.69
C LEU A 360 7.20 9.02 -0.68
N PHE A 361 7.65 10.27 -0.68
CA PHE A 361 7.41 11.21 0.43
C PHE A 361 6.99 12.61 0.04
N SER A 362 7.11 13.05 -1.24
CA SER A 362 6.83 14.46 -1.53
C SER A 362 5.39 14.80 -1.19
N GLY A 363 5.25 15.83 -0.36
CA GLY A 363 4.02 16.58 -0.21
C GLY A 363 3.68 17.33 -1.50
N GLY A 364 2.40 17.54 -1.74
CA GLY A 364 1.94 18.39 -2.83
C GLY A 364 0.99 19.44 -2.31
N GLY A 365 1.20 20.70 -2.69
CA GLY A 365 0.20 21.76 -2.55
C GLY A 365 -0.97 21.46 -3.47
N VAL A 366 -1.87 20.59 -3.01
CA VAL A 366 -3.09 20.21 -3.72
C VAL A 366 -4.23 20.92 -3.00
N SER A 367 -4.95 21.78 -3.71
CA SER A 367 -6.16 22.35 -3.14
C SER A 367 -7.22 21.24 -3.01
N PRO A 368 -7.94 21.15 -1.88
CA PRO A 368 -9.09 20.24 -1.76
C PRO A 368 -10.19 20.48 -2.82
N ASP A 369 -10.15 21.62 -3.50
CA ASP A 369 -11.08 22.01 -4.56
C ASP A 369 -10.63 21.57 -5.96
N GLU A 370 -9.46 20.95 -6.11
CA GLU A 370 -8.99 20.49 -7.42
C GLU A 370 -9.87 19.35 -7.96
N GLU A 371 -10.02 19.30 -9.29
CA GLU A 371 -10.69 18.20 -9.97
C GLU A 371 -9.70 17.08 -10.26
N GLY A 372 -10.10 15.83 -9.98
CA GLY A 372 -9.24 14.67 -10.15
C GLY A 372 -9.56 13.56 -9.16
N LEU A 373 -8.69 12.56 -9.10
CA LEU A 373 -8.84 11.44 -8.18
C LEU A 373 -8.22 11.78 -6.83
N PHE A 374 -9.02 11.75 -5.77
CA PHE A 374 -8.56 11.73 -4.39
C PHE A 374 -8.65 10.33 -3.81
N VAL A 375 -7.60 9.92 -3.11
CA VAL A 375 -7.53 8.64 -2.39
C VAL A 375 -7.13 8.91 -0.95
N TYR A 376 -7.81 8.27 0.01
CA TYR A 376 -7.37 8.27 1.40
C TYR A 376 -7.18 6.84 1.90
N VAL A 377 -6.00 6.55 2.43
CA VAL A 377 -5.66 5.21 2.93
C VAL A 377 -5.90 5.17 4.44
N ARG A 378 -6.94 4.45 4.86
CA ARG A 378 -7.27 4.26 6.28
C ARG A 378 -6.43 3.17 6.93
N ASP A 379 -6.12 2.13 6.15
CA ASP A 379 -5.17 1.09 6.54
C ASP A 379 -4.53 0.47 5.28
N GLY A 380 -3.37 -0.14 5.42
CA GLY A 380 -2.68 -0.81 4.33
C GLY A 380 -1.89 0.10 3.40
N HIS A 381 -1.76 -0.30 2.14
CA HIS A 381 -0.93 0.38 1.14
C HIS A 381 -1.59 0.42 -0.24
N ILE A 382 -1.47 1.56 -0.90
CA ILE A 382 -1.96 1.85 -2.25
C ILE A 382 -0.85 2.50 -3.08
N GLU A 383 -0.82 2.13 -4.35
CA GLU A 383 -0.09 2.84 -5.39
C GLU A 383 -1.06 3.60 -6.28
N VAL A 384 -0.79 4.87 -6.56
CA VAL A 384 -1.55 5.68 -7.52
C VAL A 384 -0.63 6.02 -8.67
N THR A 385 -0.92 5.50 -9.87
CA THR A 385 -0.12 5.74 -11.08
C THR A 385 -0.94 6.56 -12.07
N SER A 386 -0.48 7.77 -12.35
CA SER A 386 -1.02 8.65 -13.39
C SER A 386 -0.28 8.42 -14.72
N SER A 387 -0.50 9.30 -15.70
CA SER A 387 0.22 9.28 -16.98
C SER A 387 1.70 9.66 -16.88
N SER A 388 2.11 10.38 -15.83
CA SER A 388 3.47 10.91 -15.68
C SER A 388 4.17 10.51 -14.39
N GLU A 389 3.41 10.16 -13.35
CA GLU A 389 3.94 9.99 -12.00
C GLU A 389 3.33 8.77 -11.29
N THR A 390 4.00 8.32 -10.24
CA THR A 390 3.46 7.31 -9.33
C THR A 390 3.65 7.78 -7.90
N LEU A 391 2.65 7.56 -7.08
CA LEU A 391 2.60 7.96 -5.68
C LEU A 391 2.33 6.74 -4.78
N GLN A 392 3.15 6.57 -3.75
CA GLN A 392 3.04 5.44 -2.81
C GLN A 392 2.40 5.88 -1.49
N LEU A 393 1.16 5.45 -1.24
CA LEU A 393 0.35 5.85 -0.09
C LEU A 393 0.25 4.72 0.93
N GLY A 394 0.52 4.99 2.18
CA GLY A 394 0.29 4.11 3.32
C GLY A 394 -0.80 4.66 4.24
N ARG A 395 -1.11 3.91 5.29
CA ARG A 395 -2.05 4.32 6.35
C ARG A 395 -1.86 5.77 6.80
N GLY A 396 -2.96 6.52 6.80
CA GLY A 396 -3.04 7.90 7.24
C GLY A 396 -2.75 8.92 6.14
N GLU A 397 -2.41 8.49 4.93
CA GLU A 397 -2.00 9.37 3.84
C GLU A 397 -3.13 9.61 2.83
N THR A 398 -3.24 10.86 2.38
CA THR A 398 -4.07 11.24 1.23
C THR A 398 -3.19 11.32 -0.01
N GLY A 399 -3.70 10.85 -1.14
CA GLY A 399 -3.13 11.11 -2.46
C GLY A 399 -4.12 11.78 -3.40
N TYR A 400 -3.56 12.42 -4.42
CA TYR A 400 -4.27 13.10 -5.48
C TYR A 400 -3.63 12.76 -6.83
N ALA A 401 -4.45 12.63 -7.87
CA ALA A 401 -4.01 12.55 -9.26
C ALA A 401 -4.94 13.36 -10.17
N GLY A 402 -4.38 14.41 -10.77
CA GLY A 402 -5.08 15.35 -11.66
C GLY A 402 -5.15 14.88 -13.10
N ASN A 403 -5.96 15.57 -13.90
CA ASN A 403 -6.09 15.34 -15.35
C ASN A 403 -4.81 15.66 -16.14
N ASP A 404 -3.93 16.49 -15.57
CA ASP A 404 -2.62 16.87 -16.10
C ASP A 404 -1.55 15.79 -15.89
N GLY A 405 -1.90 14.68 -15.23
CA GLY A 405 -0.98 13.62 -14.83
C GLY A 405 -0.23 13.92 -13.54
N ARG A 406 -0.33 15.13 -12.98
CA ARG A 406 0.37 15.46 -11.74
C ARG A 406 -0.24 14.68 -10.58
N THR A 407 0.63 14.11 -9.75
CA THR A 407 0.26 13.51 -8.48
C THR A 407 0.61 14.44 -7.32
N GLY A 408 -0.04 14.24 -6.18
CA GLY A 408 0.28 14.99 -4.98
C GLY A 408 -0.15 14.27 -3.72
N ARG A 409 0.48 14.61 -2.60
CA ARG A 409 0.14 14.10 -1.27
C ARG A 409 -0.34 15.25 -0.38
N PRO A 410 -1.66 15.54 -0.37
CA PRO A 410 -2.21 16.59 0.49
C PRO A 410 -1.88 16.35 1.96
N GLU A 411 -1.53 17.43 2.68
CA GLU A 411 -1.28 17.37 4.12
C GLU A 411 -2.56 17.19 4.94
N THR A 412 -3.73 17.43 4.35
CA THR A 412 -5.02 17.31 5.03
C THR A 412 -5.95 16.35 4.30
N MET A 413 -6.84 15.71 5.04
CA MET A 413 -7.92 14.94 4.46
C MET A 413 -8.97 15.88 3.86
N PRO A 414 -9.41 15.68 2.61
CA PRO A 414 -10.49 16.47 2.03
C PRO A 414 -11.79 16.33 2.84
N LEU A 415 -12.52 17.43 3.04
CA LEU A 415 -13.70 17.46 3.89
C LEU A 415 -14.80 16.48 3.44
N PHE A 416 -14.96 16.30 2.13
CA PHE A 416 -15.91 15.34 1.54
C PHE A 416 -15.54 13.85 1.75
N ILE A 417 -14.32 13.55 2.23
CA ILE A 417 -13.93 12.21 2.71
C ILE A 417 -13.99 12.17 4.24
N GLN A 418 -13.58 13.25 4.89
CA GLN A 418 -13.52 13.33 6.36
C GLN A 418 -14.91 13.26 7.01
N PHE A 419 -15.89 13.92 6.40
CA PHE A 419 -17.27 14.00 6.86
C PHE A 419 -18.22 13.19 5.98
N ASP A 420 -17.69 12.17 5.30
CA ASP A 420 -18.48 11.27 4.48
C ASP A 420 -19.53 10.54 5.33
N THR A 421 -20.79 10.67 4.95
CA THR A 421 -21.96 10.08 5.62
C THR A 421 -22.34 8.72 5.05
N VAL A 422 -21.62 8.20 4.04
CA VAL A 422 -21.91 6.86 3.56
C VAL A 422 -21.61 5.80 4.62
N PRO A 423 -22.42 4.73 4.71
CA PRO A 423 -22.18 3.67 5.67
C PRO A 423 -20.83 3.01 5.41
N MET A 424 -20.19 2.52 6.48
CA MET A 424 -18.94 1.79 6.32
C MET A 424 -19.19 0.45 5.60
N PRO A 425 -18.25 -0.03 4.75
CA PRO A 425 -18.44 -1.30 4.02
C PRO A 425 -18.68 -2.51 4.92
N ASN A 426 -18.18 -2.48 6.16
CA ASN A 426 -18.36 -3.51 7.18
C ASN A 426 -19.42 -3.14 8.24
N SER A 427 -20.29 -2.17 7.97
CA SER A 427 -21.34 -1.76 8.91
C SER A 427 -22.30 -2.91 9.22
N SER A 428 -22.52 -3.18 10.51
CA SER A 428 -23.47 -4.20 10.97
C SER A 428 -24.93 -3.78 10.78
N ASN A 429 -25.22 -2.47 10.79
CA ASN A 429 -26.56 -1.92 10.56
C ASN A 429 -26.50 -0.65 9.69
N PRO A 430 -26.36 -0.80 8.36
CA PRO A 430 -26.25 0.35 7.45
C PRO A 430 -27.54 1.19 7.39
N LEU A 431 -28.71 0.61 7.68
CA LEU A 431 -29.98 1.35 7.76
C LEU A 431 -29.99 2.35 8.92
N LEU A 432 -29.58 1.93 10.12
CA LEU A 432 -29.52 2.81 11.28
C LEU A 432 -28.54 3.96 11.06
N MET A 433 -27.36 3.68 10.53
CA MET A 433 -26.35 4.71 10.26
C MET A 433 -26.88 5.77 9.27
N ASN A 434 -27.56 5.31 8.23
CA ASN A 434 -28.22 6.17 7.26
C ASN A 434 -29.30 7.05 7.89
N LEU A 435 -30.15 6.50 8.76
CA LEU A 435 -31.19 7.26 9.47
C LEU A 435 -30.58 8.31 10.42
N LEU A 436 -29.54 7.95 11.16
CA LEU A 436 -28.84 8.88 12.06
C LEU A 436 -28.20 10.04 11.27
N ASN A 437 -27.64 9.75 10.09
CA ASN A 437 -27.06 10.77 9.23
C ASN A 437 -28.12 11.72 8.65
N ASP A 438 -29.28 11.21 8.21
CA ASP A 438 -30.39 12.05 7.74
C ASP A 438 -30.91 12.99 8.84
N MET A 439 -30.88 12.54 10.08
CA MET A 439 -31.28 13.33 11.25
C MET A 439 -30.22 14.35 11.69
N GLY A 440 -29.10 14.48 10.97
CA GLY A 440 -27.99 15.35 11.35
C GLY A 440 -27.23 14.86 12.60
N VAL A 441 -27.46 13.61 13.01
CA VAL A 441 -26.75 12.91 14.09
C VAL A 441 -25.59 12.12 13.48
N GLY A 442 -24.79 12.79 12.64
CA GLY A 442 -23.63 12.18 12.00
C GLY A 442 -22.49 11.90 13.00
N ALA A 443 -21.62 10.96 12.64
CA ALA A 443 -20.49 10.46 13.44
C ALA A 443 -19.50 11.53 13.99
N GLY A 444 -19.66 12.81 13.67
CA GLY A 444 -18.93 13.92 14.32
C GLY A 444 -19.30 14.13 15.79
N LYS A 445 -20.44 13.60 16.27
CA LYS A 445 -20.86 13.65 17.69
C LYS A 445 -20.76 12.32 18.43
N MET A 446 -20.35 11.24 17.75
CA MET A 446 -20.06 9.97 18.39
C MET A 446 -18.55 9.86 18.54
N CYS A 447 -18.06 9.85 19.79
CA CYS A 447 -16.67 9.52 20.07
C CYS A 447 -16.32 8.22 19.34
N ARG A 448 -15.35 8.28 18.43
CA ARG A 448 -14.69 7.10 17.86
C ARG A 448 -13.60 6.63 18.79
#